data_AF-A0A5R8WL92-F1
#
_entry.id   AF-A0A5R8WL92-F1
#
_cell.length_a   1.000
_cell.length_b   1.000
_cell.length_c   1.000
_cell.angle_alpha   90.00
_cell.angle_beta   90.00
_cell.angle_gamma   90.00
#
_symmetry.space_group_name_H-M   'P 1'
#
loop_
_entity.id
_entity.type
_entity.pdbx_description
1 polymer ?
#
loop_
_entity_poly.entity_id
_entity_poly.type
_entity_poly.pdbx_seq_one_letter_code
_entity_poly.pdbx_strand_id
1 'polypeptide(L)'
;MNPRPLLVALPLLAACTGPAEKAAPPAAPVAVVAPDTVAPPVLSAVELARQRVHEKQEAEVRARQDTTNQLNAVIQVRYPQFRVLDFVSGDINADGRRDIVVVVETRCIPLPGFDTTTYRRRMALLLLRDGAARLRIGAVNEHGLVNNVRCYHDTYEGYEYVNIQARTFTFHGSQPHTGYEAVFRYDKKRRDWFLYRRIRTDYVIDAYHEQRETPRNFGRVRFADYDGGLMEF
;
A
#
# COMPACT_ATOMS: atom_id res chain seq x y z
N MET A 1 -18.14 -26.21 -19.51
CA MET A 1 -19.40 -25.43 -19.58
C MET A 1 -19.03 -23.95 -19.48
N ASN A 2 -19.16 -23.19 -20.57
CA ASN A 2 -18.80 -21.77 -20.64
C ASN A 2 -19.98 -20.91 -20.13
N PRO A 3 -19.78 -19.97 -19.18
CA PRO A 3 -20.81 -18.99 -18.88
C PRO A 3 -20.80 -17.87 -19.93
N ARG A 4 -21.99 -17.54 -20.44
CA ARG A 4 -22.24 -16.41 -21.34
C ARG A 4 -22.10 -15.07 -20.58
N PRO A 5 -21.61 -14.00 -21.22
CA PRO A 5 -21.66 -12.66 -20.63
C PRO A 5 -23.07 -12.06 -20.76
N LEU A 6 -23.58 -11.51 -19.66
CA LEU A 6 -24.78 -10.68 -19.60
C LEU A 6 -24.42 -9.25 -20.04
N LEU A 7 -24.97 -8.82 -21.17
CA LEU A 7 -25.00 -7.43 -21.58
C LEU A 7 -26.07 -6.69 -20.76
N VAL A 8 -25.68 -5.66 -20.02
CA VAL A 8 -26.62 -4.72 -19.38
C VAL A 8 -26.60 -3.42 -20.18
N ALA A 9 -27.71 -3.11 -20.83
CA ALA A 9 -27.94 -1.83 -21.49
C ALA A 9 -28.44 -0.81 -20.47
N LEU A 10 -27.77 0.35 -20.38
CA LEU A 10 -28.20 1.51 -19.60
C LEU A 10 -29.12 2.40 -20.47
N PRO A 11 -30.24 2.91 -19.93
CA PRO A 11 -31.07 3.88 -20.63
C PRO A 11 -30.48 5.30 -20.50
N LEU A 12 -30.53 6.04 -21.61
CA LEU A 12 -30.34 7.50 -21.64
C LEU A 12 -31.49 8.18 -20.87
N LEU A 13 -31.15 8.98 -19.87
CA LEU A 13 -32.09 9.91 -19.23
C LEU A 13 -32.08 11.25 -19.97
N ALA A 14 -33.29 11.69 -20.32
CA ALA A 14 -33.61 12.92 -21.02
C ALA A 14 -33.29 14.16 -20.18
N ALA A 15 -32.86 15.22 -20.88
CA ALA A 15 -32.66 16.55 -20.32
C ALA A 15 -34.01 17.25 -20.06
N CYS A 16 -34.25 17.67 -18.82
CA CYS A 16 -35.32 18.61 -18.48
C CYS A 16 -34.78 20.04 -18.62
N THR A 17 -35.31 20.79 -19.59
CA THR A 17 -35.17 22.24 -19.70
C THR A 17 -36.13 22.91 -18.71
N GLY A 18 -35.58 23.59 -17.69
CA GLY A 18 -36.33 24.45 -16.78
C GLY A 18 -36.60 25.84 -17.39
N PRO A 19 -37.66 26.54 -16.97
CA PRO A 19 -38.02 27.85 -17.47
C PRO A 19 -37.08 28.96 -16.94
N ALA A 20 -36.85 29.97 -17.78
CA ALA A 20 -36.02 31.12 -17.50
C ALA A 20 -36.57 31.97 -16.35
N GLU A 21 -35.77 32.12 -15.30
CA GLU A 21 -36.03 32.99 -14.16
C GLU A 21 -35.79 34.45 -14.54
N LYS A 22 -36.80 35.29 -14.29
CA LYS A 22 -36.83 36.70 -14.64
C LYS A 22 -35.95 37.48 -13.65
N ALA A 23 -34.79 37.92 -14.13
CA ALA A 23 -33.82 38.68 -13.35
C ALA A 23 -34.42 39.98 -12.78
N ALA A 24 -34.28 40.17 -11.47
CA ALA A 24 -34.55 41.43 -10.78
C ALA A 24 -33.48 42.48 -11.15
N PRO A 25 -33.84 43.79 -11.13
CA PRO A 25 -32.91 44.86 -11.44
C PRO A 25 -31.76 44.93 -10.41
N PRO A 26 -30.53 45.25 -10.85
CA PRO A 26 -29.36 45.33 -9.98
C PRO A 26 -29.50 46.47 -8.97
N ALA A 27 -29.30 46.15 -7.69
CA ALA A 27 -29.14 47.15 -6.64
C ALA A 27 -27.85 47.96 -6.88
N ALA A 28 -27.92 49.26 -6.62
CA ALA A 28 -26.80 50.18 -6.78
C ALA A 28 -25.57 49.72 -5.98
N PRO A 29 -24.35 49.84 -6.54
CA PRO A 29 -23.13 49.40 -5.87
C PRO A 29 -22.87 50.29 -4.64
N VAL A 30 -22.91 49.68 -3.46
CA VAL A 30 -22.38 50.27 -2.23
C VAL A 30 -20.86 50.35 -2.40
N ALA A 31 -20.31 51.57 -2.34
CA ALA A 31 -18.87 51.79 -2.41
C ALA A 31 -18.20 51.13 -1.19
N VAL A 32 -17.66 49.93 -1.40
CA VAL A 32 -16.80 49.26 -0.43
C VAL A 32 -15.46 50.00 -0.47
N VAL A 33 -15.17 50.72 0.61
CA VAL A 33 -13.86 51.32 0.87
C VAL A 33 -12.84 50.17 0.83
N ALA A 34 -11.93 50.22 -0.13
CA ALA A 34 -10.91 49.19 -0.29
C ALA A 34 -10.05 49.14 0.99
N PRO A 35 -9.87 47.97 1.61
CA PRO A 35 -8.97 47.86 2.76
C PRO A 35 -7.55 48.19 2.31
N ASP A 36 -6.87 49.02 3.10
CA ASP A 36 -5.46 49.35 2.92
C ASP A 36 -4.65 48.08 2.65
N THR A 37 -4.05 48.01 1.47
CA THR A 37 -3.33 46.83 1.00
C THR A 37 -1.98 46.79 1.70
N VAL A 38 -1.93 46.15 2.87
CA VAL A 38 -0.67 45.87 3.56
C VAL A 38 0.13 44.89 2.71
N ALA A 39 1.31 45.31 2.24
CA ALA A 39 2.21 44.46 1.47
C ALA A 39 2.60 43.22 2.29
N PRO A 40 2.56 42.01 1.71
CA PRO A 40 2.92 40.80 2.43
C PRO A 40 4.39 40.87 2.88
N PRO A 41 4.71 40.36 4.09
CA PRO A 41 6.09 40.34 4.57
C PRO A 41 6.98 39.53 3.63
N VAL A 42 8.14 40.09 3.28
CA VAL A 42 9.15 39.42 2.46
C VAL A 42 9.90 38.42 3.33
N LEU A 43 9.67 37.13 3.11
CA LEU A 43 10.38 36.05 3.79
C LEU A 43 11.86 36.02 3.41
N SER A 44 12.72 35.63 4.34
CA SER A 44 14.12 35.35 4.06
C SER A 44 14.29 34.10 3.19
N ALA A 45 15.45 33.94 2.55
CA ALA A 45 15.76 32.77 1.72
C ALA A 45 15.69 31.44 2.49
N VAL A 46 16.02 31.45 3.78
CA VAL A 46 15.96 30.26 4.66
C VAL A 46 14.52 29.87 4.96
N GLU A 47 13.65 30.85 5.22
CA GLU A 47 12.23 30.61 5.47
C GLU A 47 11.53 30.10 4.20
N LEU A 48 11.83 30.67 3.04
CA LEU A 48 11.34 30.18 1.75
C LEU A 48 11.77 28.73 1.48
N ALA A 49 13.01 28.36 1.81
CA ALA A 49 13.47 26.99 1.65
C ALA A 49 12.73 26.01 2.58
N ARG A 50 12.52 26.40 3.85
CA ARG A 50 11.74 25.61 4.82
C ARG A 50 10.29 25.43 4.37
N GLN A 51 9.68 26.50 3.89
CA GLN A 51 8.31 26.47 3.38
C GLN A 51 8.19 25.50 2.19
N ARG A 52 9.11 25.54 1.22
CA ARG A 52 9.12 24.60 0.08
C ARG A 52 9.28 23.14 0.50
N VAL A 53 10.11 22.87 1.51
CA VAL A 53 10.27 21.50 2.05
C VAL A 53 8.97 21.04 2.69
N HIS A 54 8.32 21.90 3.46
CA HIS A 54 7.06 21.60 4.13
C HIS A 54 5.93 21.34 3.10
N GLU A 55 5.74 22.23 2.13
CA GLU A 55 4.75 22.08 1.06
C GLU A 55 4.96 20.77 0.27
N LYS A 56 6.22 20.41 -0.01
CA LYS A 56 6.55 19.15 -0.67
C LYS A 56 6.15 17.95 0.19
N GLN A 57 6.45 17.96 1.49
CA GLN A 57 6.08 16.88 2.40
C GLN A 57 4.55 16.73 2.51
N GLU A 58 3.82 17.84 2.63
CA GLU A 58 2.35 17.81 2.67
C GLU A 58 1.74 17.26 1.39
N ALA A 59 2.28 17.64 0.23
CA ALA A 59 1.85 17.11 -1.07
C ALA A 59 2.12 15.59 -1.18
N GLU A 60 3.27 15.11 -0.71
CA GLU A 60 3.61 13.69 -0.69
C GLU A 60 2.68 12.89 0.24
N VAL A 61 2.38 13.42 1.44
CA VAL A 61 1.43 12.82 2.39
C VAL A 61 0.04 12.74 1.79
N ARG A 62 -0.44 13.83 1.16
CA ARG A 62 -1.75 13.85 0.49
C ARG A 62 -1.84 12.84 -0.64
N ALA A 63 -0.85 12.81 -1.52
CA ALA A 63 -0.79 11.84 -2.62
C ALA A 63 -0.75 10.39 -2.13
N ARG A 64 -0.02 10.12 -1.03
CA ARG A 64 0.00 8.81 -0.39
C ARG A 64 -1.37 8.44 0.16
N GLN A 65 -2.06 9.36 0.82
CA GLN A 65 -3.42 9.12 1.34
C GLN A 65 -4.43 8.86 0.22
N ASP A 66 -4.40 9.63 -0.86
CA ASP A 66 -5.27 9.42 -2.03
C ASP A 66 -5.04 8.03 -2.65
N THR A 67 -3.78 7.64 -2.77
CA THR A 67 -3.40 6.30 -3.26
C THR A 67 -3.92 5.21 -2.31
N THR A 68 -3.75 5.37 -1.00
CA THR A 68 -4.30 4.46 0.02
C THR A 68 -5.81 4.30 -0.12
N ASN A 69 -6.54 5.40 -0.31
CA ASN A 69 -8.00 5.38 -0.47
C ASN A 69 -8.42 4.60 -1.74
N GLN A 70 -7.73 4.83 -2.86
CA GLN A 70 -7.97 4.10 -4.11
C GLN A 70 -7.65 2.60 -3.98
N LEU A 71 -6.52 2.26 -3.35
CA LEU A 71 -6.13 0.88 -3.10
C LEU A 71 -7.14 0.17 -2.18
N ASN A 72 -7.59 0.83 -1.11
CA ASN A 72 -8.64 0.30 -0.24
C ASN A 72 -9.92 0.00 -1.04
N ALA A 73 -10.36 0.92 -1.91
CA ALA A 73 -11.54 0.69 -2.75
C ALA A 73 -11.40 -0.54 -3.66
N VAL A 74 -10.22 -0.77 -4.26
CA VAL A 74 -9.96 -1.94 -5.10
C VAL A 74 -9.89 -3.23 -4.27
N ILE A 75 -9.21 -3.19 -3.13
CA ILE A 75 -8.95 -4.36 -2.28
C ILE A 75 -10.23 -4.82 -1.59
N GLN A 76 -11.04 -3.89 -1.08
CA GLN A 76 -12.27 -4.21 -0.34
C GLN A 76 -13.35 -4.87 -1.19
N VAL A 77 -13.30 -4.74 -2.53
CA VAL A 77 -14.18 -5.50 -3.43
C VAL A 77 -13.99 -7.01 -3.28
N ARG A 78 -12.76 -7.47 -3.00
CA ARG A 78 -12.43 -8.89 -2.86
C ARG A 78 -12.16 -9.30 -1.40
N TYR A 79 -11.67 -8.36 -0.60
CA TYR A 79 -11.20 -8.58 0.78
C TYR A 79 -11.78 -7.49 1.70
N PRO A 80 -13.11 -7.47 1.94
CA PRO A 80 -13.80 -6.36 2.62
C PRO A 80 -13.33 -6.12 4.05
N GLN A 81 -12.80 -7.14 4.73
CA GLN A 81 -12.28 -7.06 6.10
C GLN A 81 -10.86 -6.50 6.20
N PHE A 82 -10.19 -6.30 5.07
CA PHE A 82 -8.81 -5.83 5.00
C PHE A 82 -8.74 -4.34 4.64
N ARG A 83 -7.74 -3.67 5.20
CA ARG A 83 -7.32 -2.31 4.85
C ARG A 83 -5.85 -2.30 4.47
N VAL A 84 -5.44 -1.36 3.64
CA VAL A 84 -4.02 -1.11 3.34
C VAL A 84 -3.29 -0.71 4.62
N LEU A 85 -2.19 -1.42 4.90
CA LEU A 85 -1.21 -1.09 5.93
C LEU A 85 -0.05 -0.29 5.31
N ASP A 86 0.51 -0.79 4.21
CA ASP A 86 1.64 -0.18 3.51
C ASP A 86 1.61 -0.54 2.02
N PHE A 87 2.30 0.25 1.21
CA PHE A 87 2.49 -0.04 -0.20
C PHE A 87 3.75 0.62 -0.76
N VAL A 88 4.30 -0.01 -1.79
CA VAL A 88 5.40 0.53 -2.59
C VAL A 88 5.12 0.30 -4.07
N SER A 89 5.52 1.24 -4.93
CA SER A 89 5.30 1.15 -6.38
C SER A 89 6.61 1.08 -7.15
N GLY A 90 6.68 0.15 -8.11
CA GLY A 90 7.83 -0.06 -8.99
C GLY A 90 7.55 -1.19 -9.99
N ASP A 91 8.46 -1.42 -10.93
CA ASP A 91 8.36 -2.52 -11.88
C ASP A 91 8.75 -3.84 -11.21
N ILE A 92 7.76 -4.69 -10.93
CA ILE A 92 7.97 -5.98 -10.26
C ILE A 92 7.92 -7.15 -11.23
N ASN A 93 7.44 -6.98 -12.46
CA ASN A 93 7.28 -8.05 -13.46
C ASN A 93 8.20 -7.89 -14.69
N ALA A 94 9.08 -6.89 -14.66
CA ALA A 94 10.02 -6.54 -15.71
C ALA A 94 9.39 -6.16 -17.06
N ASP A 95 8.18 -5.60 -17.06
CA ASP A 95 7.46 -5.09 -18.24
C ASP A 95 7.63 -3.57 -18.48
N GLY A 96 8.36 -2.89 -17.61
CA GLY A 96 8.63 -1.46 -17.69
C GLY A 96 7.51 -0.56 -17.15
N ARG A 97 6.44 -1.13 -16.58
CA ARG A 97 5.33 -0.39 -15.96
C ARG A 97 5.50 -0.39 -14.44
N ARG A 98 4.92 0.63 -13.82
CA ARG A 98 4.85 0.70 -12.34
C ARG A 98 3.67 -0.13 -11.85
N ASP A 99 4.02 -1.21 -11.19
CA ASP A 99 3.14 -2.06 -10.39
C ASP A 99 3.14 -1.59 -8.93
N ILE A 100 2.40 -2.29 -8.08
CA ILE A 100 2.29 -2.00 -6.65
C ILE A 100 2.39 -3.30 -5.85
N VAL A 101 3.26 -3.30 -4.84
CA VAL A 101 3.22 -4.29 -3.76
C VAL A 101 2.46 -3.66 -2.61
N VAL A 102 1.40 -4.31 -2.15
CA VAL A 102 0.53 -3.81 -1.07
C VAL A 102 0.54 -4.80 0.08
N VAL A 103 0.72 -4.30 1.29
CA VAL A 103 0.47 -5.03 2.53
C VAL A 103 -0.87 -4.59 3.07
N VAL A 104 -1.70 -5.56 3.42
CA VAL A 104 -3.03 -5.32 3.99
C VAL A 104 -3.17 -5.98 5.34
N GLU A 105 -3.99 -5.40 6.21
CA GLU A 105 -4.29 -5.95 7.52
C GLU A 105 -5.77 -5.89 7.86
N THR A 106 -6.23 -6.83 8.71
CA THR A 106 -7.57 -6.76 9.29
C THR A 106 -7.62 -5.80 10.48
N ARG A 107 -8.83 -5.48 10.94
CA ARG A 107 -9.03 -5.07 12.33
C ARG A 107 -8.69 -6.23 13.27
N CYS A 108 -8.58 -5.95 14.56
CA CYS A 108 -8.46 -6.97 15.58
C CYS A 108 -9.66 -7.91 15.53
N ILE A 109 -9.40 -9.19 15.30
CA ILE A 109 -10.40 -10.26 15.25
C ILE A 109 -10.11 -11.28 16.35
N PRO A 110 -11.13 -11.92 16.95
CA PRO A 110 -10.93 -12.98 17.93
C PRO A 110 -10.16 -14.16 17.33
N LEU A 111 -9.21 -14.71 18.08
CA LEU A 111 -8.53 -15.94 17.74
C LEU A 111 -9.48 -17.12 18.01
N PRO A 112 -9.81 -17.95 17.01
CA PRO A 112 -10.67 -19.11 17.23
C PRO A 112 -10.09 -20.01 18.32
N GLY A 113 -10.89 -20.30 19.35
CA GLY A 113 -10.47 -21.12 20.49
C GLY A 113 -9.83 -20.38 21.66
N PHE A 114 -9.73 -19.04 21.61
CA PHE A 114 -9.19 -18.23 22.72
C PHE A 114 -10.07 -16.98 22.95
N ASP A 115 -10.89 -17.00 24.00
CA ASP A 115 -11.93 -15.99 24.26
C ASP A 115 -11.44 -14.55 24.45
N THR A 116 -10.16 -14.35 24.82
CA THR A 116 -9.58 -13.02 25.10
C THR A 116 -8.46 -12.62 24.17
N THR A 117 -8.01 -13.52 23.28
CA THR A 117 -6.89 -13.22 22.38
C THR A 117 -7.42 -12.70 21.07
N THR A 118 -7.06 -11.47 20.72
CA THR A 118 -7.36 -10.89 19.41
C THR A 118 -6.09 -10.73 18.59
N TYR A 119 -6.20 -10.86 17.27
CA TYR A 119 -5.10 -10.72 16.35
C TYR A 119 -5.48 -9.90 15.11
N ARG A 120 -4.50 -9.32 14.44
CA ARG A 120 -4.63 -8.80 13.07
C ARG A 120 -4.05 -9.81 12.11
N ARG A 121 -4.82 -10.20 11.11
CA ARG A 121 -4.31 -10.97 9.99
C ARG A 121 -3.70 -10.03 8.97
N ARG A 122 -2.52 -10.35 8.45
CA ARG A 122 -1.86 -9.57 7.40
C ARG A 122 -1.67 -10.41 6.14
N MET A 123 -1.69 -9.76 4.97
CA MET A 123 -1.47 -10.40 3.66
C MET A 123 -0.68 -9.45 2.76
N ALA A 124 0.01 -10.00 1.76
CA ALA A 124 0.68 -9.23 0.73
C ALA A 124 0.05 -9.50 -0.65
N LEU A 125 -0.15 -8.44 -1.41
CA LEU A 125 -0.78 -8.45 -2.74
C LEU A 125 0.19 -7.85 -3.75
N LEU A 126 0.36 -8.53 -4.89
CA LEU A 126 1.04 -7.96 -6.05
C LEU A 126 -0.02 -7.43 -7.00
N LEU A 127 -0.11 -6.12 -7.18
CA LEU A 127 -1.04 -5.47 -8.09
C LEU A 127 -0.30 -5.04 -9.36
N LEU A 128 -0.70 -5.63 -10.48
CA LEU A 128 -0.07 -5.39 -11.77
C LEU A 128 -0.87 -4.39 -12.56
N ARG A 129 -0.16 -3.44 -13.19
CA ARG A 129 -0.79 -2.48 -14.08
C ARG A 129 -0.97 -3.09 -15.46
N ASP A 130 -2.20 -3.19 -15.92
CA ASP A 130 -2.46 -3.62 -17.29
C ASP A 130 -2.28 -2.48 -18.31
N GLY A 131 -2.36 -2.83 -19.59
CA GLY A 131 -2.32 -1.92 -20.72
C GLY A 131 -3.18 -0.65 -20.57
N ALA A 132 -4.29 -0.75 -19.85
CA ALA A 132 -5.37 0.23 -19.75
C ALA A 132 -5.37 0.99 -18.42
N ALA A 133 -4.23 1.05 -17.73
CA ALA A 133 -4.05 1.69 -16.42
C ALA A 133 -4.90 1.10 -15.29
N ARG A 134 -5.50 -0.09 -15.48
CA ARG A 134 -6.23 -0.79 -14.43
C ARG A 134 -5.25 -1.66 -13.63
N LEU A 135 -5.50 -1.78 -12.34
CA LEU A 135 -4.76 -2.68 -11.46
C LEU A 135 -5.50 -4.02 -11.40
N ARG A 136 -4.75 -5.11 -11.54
CA ARG A 136 -5.25 -6.47 -11.30
C ARG A 136 -4.35 -7.17 -10.29
N ILE A 137 -4.95 -8.04 -9.47
CA ILE A 137 -4.18 -8.90 -8.58
C ILE A 137 -3.41 -9.92 -9.44
N GLY A 138 -2.08 -9.87 -9.34
CA GLY A 138 -1.14 -10.80 -9.98
C GLY A 138 -0.82 -12.01 -9.11
N ALA A 139 -0.63 -11.78 -7.81
CA ALA A 139 -0.41 -12.83 -6.82
C ALA A 139 -0.84 -12.36 -5.43
N VAL A 140 -1.12 -13.32 -4.53
CA VAL A 140 -1.50 -13.10 -3.14
C VAL A 140 -0.64 -14.01 -2.28
N ASN A 141 -0.06 -13.47 -1.20
CA ASN A 141 0.52 -14.25 -0.11
C ASN A 141 -0.33 -14.03 1.13
N GLU A 142 -0.95 -15.11 1.59
CA GLU A 142 -1.93 -15.08 2.68
C GLU A 142 -1.37 -15.46 4.06
N HIS A 143 -0.13 -15.96 4.13
CA HIS A 143 0.33 -16.77 5.25
C HIS A 143 1.67 -16.35 5.85
N GLY A 144 2.66 -15.93 5.05
CA GLY A 144 4.05 -16.00 5.50
C GLY A 144 4.85 -14.72 5.57
N LEU A 145 4.44 -13.66 4.87
CA LEU A 145 5.31 -12.48 4.73
C LEU A 145 5.16 -11.45 5.83
N VAL A 146 4.02 -11.48 6.52
CA VAL A 146 3.60 -10.38 7.36
C VAL A 146 2.95 -10.98 8.60
N ASN A 147 3.68 -10.97 9.70
CA ASN A 147 3.30 -11.67 10.92
C ASN A 147 1.91 -11.24 11.42
N ASN A 148 1.10 -12.20 11.88
CA ASN A 148 -0.13 -11.90 12.59
C ASN A 148 0.23 -11.27 13.94
N VAL A 149 -0.36 -10.13 14.25
CA VAL A 149 -0.02 -9.35 15.45
C VAL A 149 -1.09 -9.56 16.51
N ARG A 150 -0.71 -9.88 17.74
CA ARG A 150 -1.62 -9.90 18.89
C ARG A 150 -2.01 -8.45 19.22
N CYS A 151 -3.30 -8.15 19.29
CA CYS A 151 -3.73 -6.77 19.51
C CYS A 151 -3.59 -6.27 20.96
N TYR A 152 -3.37 -7.15 21.93
CA TYR A 152 -3.37 -6.81 23.36
C TYR A 152 -1.99 -6.39 23.90
N HIS A 153 -0.91 -6.55 23.12
CA HIS A 153 0.44 -6.17 23.48
C HIS A 153 1.14 -5.60 22.24
N ASP A 154 1.19 -4.27 22.13
CA ASP A 154 1.71 -3.49 20.99
C ASP A 154 3.22 -3.65 20.71
N THR A 155 3.94 -4.52 21.43
CA THR A 155 5.39 -4.37 21.54
C THR A 155 6.20 -5.02 20.43
N TYR A 156 5.67 -5.97 19.65
CA TYR A 156 6.49 -6.73 18.69
C TYR A 156 5.79 -6.93 17.34
N GLU A 157 5.70 -5.86 16.55
CA GLU A 157 5.11 -5.94 15.22
C GLU A 157 6.11 -6.48 14.19
N GLY A 158 5.93 -7.74 13.83
CA GLY A 158 6.78 -8.51 12.92
C GLY A 158 6.99 -8.01 11.49
N TYR A 159 6.38 -6.90 11.08
CA TYR A 159 6.55 -6.28 9.76
C TYR A 159 6.91 -4.82 9.97
N GLU A 160 7.93 -4.36 9.26
CA GLU A 160 8.39 -2.97 9.34
C GLU A 160 8.02 -2.20 8.06
N TYR A 161 8.48 -2.69 6.91
CA TYR A 161 8.25 -2.03 5.62
C TYR A 161 8.46 -2.97 4.44
N VAL A 162 8.01 -2.52 3.27
CA VAL A 162 8.29 -3.15 1.98
C VAL A 162 9.01 -2.17 1.07
N ASN A 163 10.00 -2.65 0.33
CA ASN A 163 10.72 -1.85 -0.66
C ASN A 163 10.75 -2.53 -2.03
N ILE A 164 11.05 -1.75 -3.06
CA ILE A 164 11.39 -2.24 -4.40
C ILE A 164 12.76 -1.69 -4.77
N GLN A 165 13.69 -2.57 -5.12
CA GLN A 165 15.00 -2.21 -5.62
C GLN A 165 15.44 -3.18 -6.71
N ALA A 166 15.99 -2.67 -7.81
CA ALA A 166 16.58 -3.48 -8.88
C ALA A 166 15.68 -4.63 -9.38
N ARG A 167 14.37 -4.39 -9.56
CA ARG A 167 13.35 -5.38 -9.99
C ARG A 167 13.14 -6.54 -9.01
N THR A 168 13.50 -6.32 -7.76
CA THR A 168 13.15 -7.17 -6.62
C THR A 168 12.30 -6.37 -5.66
N PHE A 169 11.47 -7.05 -4.89
CA PHE A 169 10.82 -6.45 -3.73
C PHE A 169 11.21 -7.21 -2.47
N THR A 170 11.41 -6.47 -1.39
CA THR A 170 11.86 -7.01 -0.10
C THR A 170 10.85 -6.64 0.96
N PHE A 171 10.43 -7.64 1.72
CA PHE A 171 9.71 -7.44 2.97
C PHE A 171 10.72 -7.46 4.10
N HIS A 172 10.66 -6.44 4.95
CA HIS A 172 11.44 -6.33 6.17
C HIS A 172 10.53 -6.50 7.38
N GLY A 173 11.02 -7.22 8.37
CA GLY A 173 10.32 -7.47 9.62
C GLY A 173 11.29 -7.68 10.76
N SER A 174 10.86 -7.45 11.98
CA SER A 174 11.68 -7.69 13.16
C SER A 174 10.86 -8.16 14.36
N GLN A 175 11.56 -8.77 15.29
CA GLN A 175 11.11 -9.23 16.59
C GLN A 175 12.19 -8.90 17.60
N PRO A 176 11.94 -9.05 18.91
CA PRO A 176 12.99 -8.98 19.92
C PRO A 176 14.20 -9.77 19.49
N HIS A 177 15.33 -9.08 19.38
CA HIS A 177 16.62 -9.67 19.05
C HIS A 177 16.69 -10.36 17.68
N THR A 178 15.71 -10.19 16.78
CA THR A 178 15.76 -10.83 15.47
C THR A 178 15.20 -9.94 14.35
N GLY A 179 15.96 -9.75 13.28
CA GLY A 179 15.53 -9.10 12.04
C GLY A 179 15.38 -10.11 10.91
N TYR A 180 14.51 -9.81 9.96
CA TYR A 180 14.20 -10.68 8.84
C TYR A 180 14.03 -9.92 7.53
N GLU A 181 14.55 -10.49 6.45
CA GLU A 181 14.31 -10.02 5.08
C GLU A 181 13.86 -11.18 4.18
N ALA A 182 12.81 -10.95 3.39
CA ALA A 182 12.41 -11.86 2.32
C ALA A 182 12.40 -11.10 0.99
N VAL A 183 13.35 -11.45 0.11
CA VAL A 183 13.55 -10.82 -1.19
C VAL A 183 12.94 -11.70 -2.28
N PHE A 184 12.05 -11.16 -3.09
CA PHE A 184 11.44 -11.85 -4.22
C PHE A 184 11.86 -11.23 -5.54
N ARG A 185 11.91 -12.07 -6.57
CA ARG A 185 12.24 -11.68 -7.94
C ARG A 185 11.35 -12.37 -8.94
N TYR A 186 10.98 -11.65 -9.99
CA TYR A 186 10.23 -12.22 -11.11
C TYR A 186 11.10 -13.13 -11.98
N ASP A 187 10.60 -14.33 -12.26
CA ASP A 187 11.15 -15.26 -13.25
C ASP A 187 10.36 -15.11 -14.55
N LYS A 188 10.96 -14.46 -15.56
CA LYS A 188 10.32 -14.23 -16.87
C LYS A 188 9.91 -15.51 -17.60
N LYS A 189 10.65 -16.61 -17.43
CA LYS A 189 10.34 -17.88 -18.11
C LYS A 189 9.09 -18.52 -17.52
N ARG A 190 8.92 -18.40 -16.20
CA ARG A 190 7.78 -18.97 -15.47
C ARG A 190 6.62 -18.01 -15.29
N ARG A 191 6.86 -16.73 -15.54
CA ARG A 191 5.91 -15.63 -15.38
C ARG A 191 5.35 -15.53 -13.96
N ASP A 192 6.22 -15.73 -12.96
CA ASP A 192 5.85 -15.76 -11.55
C ASP A 192 7.01 -15.24 -10.67
N TRP A 193 6.71 -14.91 -9.42
CA TRP A 193 7.67 -14.39 -8.43
C TRP A 193 8.14 -15.49 -7.51
N PHE A 194 9.47 -15.55 -7.33
CA PHE A 194 10.10 -16.55 -6.48
C PHE A 194 10.97 -15.90 -5.43
N LEU A 195 11.04 -16.53 -4.26
CA LEU A 195 11.98 -16.17 -3.22
C LEU A 195 13.40 -16.27 -3.81
N TYR A 196 14.09 -15.14 -3.77
CA TYR A 196 15.44 -14.98 -4.31
C TYR A 196 16.48 -15.03 -3.19
N ARG A 197 16.16 -14.48 -2.03
CA ARG A 197 17.03 -14.47 -0.85
C ARG A 197 16.20 -14.32 0.40
N ARG A 198 16.63 -14.97 1.48
CA ARG A 198 16.14 -14.75 2.83
C ARG A 198 17.31 -14.39 3.73
N ILE A 199 17.13 -13.40 4.59
CA ILE A 199 18.12 -13.00 5.58
C ILE A 199 17.46 -13.06 6.96
N ARG A 200 18.15 -13.63 7.93
CA ARG A 200 17.83 -13.55 9.34
C ARG A 200 19.03 -12.93 10.06
N THR A 201 18.76 -11.96 10.92
CA THR A 201 19.77 -11.28 11.71
C THR A 201 19.43 -11.42 13.18
N ASP A 202 20.21 -12.19 13.93
CA ASP A 202 20.04 -12.31 15.39
C ASP A 202 20.93 -11.27 16.08
N TYR A 203 20.36 -10.49 17.00
CA TYR A 203 21.05 -9.45 17.76
C TYR A 203 21.33 -9.95 19.19
N VAL A 204 22.60 -10.07 19.54
CA VAL A 204 23.09 -10.43 20.87
C VAL A 204 23.71 -9.19 21.52
N ILE A 205 23.82 -9.12 22.85
CA ILE A 205 24.51 -8.00 23.50
C ILE A 205 25.93 -7.89 22.90
N ASP A 206 26.21 -6.71 22.31
CA ASP A 206 27.45 -6.35 21.62
C ASP A 206 27.80 -7.10 20.30
N ALA A 207 26.88 -7.87 19.72
CA ALA A 207 27.12 -8.59 18.47
C ALA A 207 25.85 -8.82 17.63
N TYR A 208 26.02 -9.22 16.37
CA TYR A 208 24.94 -9.77 15.56
C TYR A 208 25.42 -10.94 14.70
N HIS A 209 24.50 -11.85 14.39
CA HIS A 209 24.73 -13.00 13.50
C HIS A 209 23.76 -12.91 12.33
N GLU A 210 24.29 -12.90 11.10
CA GLU A 210 23.48 -12.92 9.88
C GLU A 210 23.51 -14.33 9.26
N GLN A 211 22.34 -14.95 9.13
CA GLN A 211 22.13 -16.13 8.30
C GLN A 211 21.50 -15.70 6.97
N ARG A 212 22.20 -15.98 5.88
CA ARG A 212 21.73 -15.71 4.52
C ARG A 212 21.46 -17.00 3.77
N GLU A 213 20.26 -17.09 3.22
CA GLU A 213 19.83 -18.24 2.43
C GLU A 213 19.45 -17.84 1.01
N THR A 214 19.67 -18.78 0.10
CA THR A 214 19.44 -18.64 -1.33
C THR A 214 18.62 -19.83 -1.84
N PRO A 215 18.23 -19.86 -3.12
CA PRO A 215 17.51 -21.00 -3.70
C PRO A 215 18.28 -22.33 -3.61
N ARG A 216 19.58 -22.31 -3.30
CA ARG A 216 20.35 -23.53 -2.99
C ARG A 216 19.96 -24.17 -1.65
N ASN A 217 19.47 -23.38 -0.71
CA ASN A 217 19.09 -23.80 0.64
C ASN A 217 17.60 -24.20 0.70
N PHE A 218 16.71 -23.34 0.19
CA PHE A 218 15.26 -23.52 0.29
C PHE A 218 14.61 -24.03 -1.01
N GLY A 219 15.40 -24.35 -2.03
CA GLY A 219 14.88 -24.71 -3.35
C GLY A 219 14.16 -23.53 -4.01
N ARG A 220 12.97 -23.79 -4.56
CA ARG A 220 12.20 -22.80 -5.32
C ARG A 220 10.86 -22.57 -4.64
N VAL A 221 10.71 -21.40 -4.02
CA VAL A 221 9.49 -21.01 -3.31
C VAL A 221 8.80 -19.89 -4.07
N ARG A 222 7.52 -20.09 -4.46
CA ARG A 222 6.71 -19.03 -5.08
C ARG A 222 6.34 -17.99 -4.04
N PHE A 223 6.12 -16.75 -4.47
CA PHE A 223 5.58 -15.71 -3.61
C PHE A 223 4.28 -16.14 -2.93
N ALA A 224 3.36 -16.76 -3.67
CA ALA A 224 2.06 -17.18 -3.12
C ALA A 224 2.16 -18.31 -2.08
N ASP A 225 3.21 -19.15 -2.20
CA ASP A 225 3.40 -20.32 -1.32
C ASP A 225 4.35 -20.03 -0.15
N TYR A 226 4.97 -18.85 -0.11
CA TYR A 226 5.91 -18.53 0.95
C TYR A 226 5.15 -18.41 2.28
N ASP A 227 5.45 -19.32 3.19
CA ASP A 227 4.80 -19.48 4.49
C ASP A 227 5.58 -18.80 5.62
N GLY A 228 6.69 -18.13 5.30
CA GLY A 228 7.38 -17.35 6.29
C GLY A 228 8.00 -18.21 7.37
N GLY A 229 8.71 -19.28 7.00
CA GLY A 229 9.53 -20.12 7.90
C GLY A 229 10.61 -19.38 8.72
N LEU A 230 10.42 -18.08 8.95
CA LEU A 230 10.99 -17.19 9.94
C LEU A 230 10.35 -17.35 11.33
N MET A 231 9.22 -18.08 11.46
CA MET A 231 8.39 -18.08 12.66
C MET A 231 7.80 -19.47 12.94
N GLU A 232 8.64 -20.46 13.24
CA GLU A 232 8.15 -21.60 14.02
C GLU A 232 7.84 -21.05 15.43
N PHE A 233 6.55 -21.00 15.79
CA PHE A 233 6.11 -20.95 17.18
C PHE A 233 5.66 -22.34 17.62
#